data_AF-A0A6B0SUW0-F1
#
_entry.id   AF-A0A6B0SUW0-F1
#
_cell.length_a   1.000
_cell.length_b   1.000
_cell.length_c   1.000
_cell.angle_alpha   90.00
_cell.angle_beta   90.00
_cell.angle_gamma   90.00
#
_symmetry.space_group_name_H-M   'P 1'
#
loop_
_entity.id
_entity.type
_entity.pdbx_description
1 polymer ?
#
loop_
_entity_poly.entity_id
_entity_poly.type
_entity_poly.pdbx_seq_one_letter_code
_entity_poly.pdbx_strand_id
1 'polypeptide(L)'
;VLDRYADVVIVAGLAAGIGRYDLGLAAVTGVLLTSYLGTQAQAVGLDRVYGGVLGRADRLALIGFTGGLSVAVPAVGGFSLVAWLLALFAVVGHLTAVQRFVSAWRQLT
;
A
#
# COMPACT_ATOMS: atom_id res chain seq x y z
N VAL A 1 -11.54 -6.09 -9.37
CA VAL A 1 -11.20 -4.78 -10.01
C VAL A 1 -11.62 -3.62 -9.13
N LEU A 2 -12.87 -3.57 -8.66
CA LEU A 2 -13.38 -2.50 -7.78
C LEU A 2 -12.49 -2.26 -6.55
N ASP A 3 -11.93 -3.32 -5.98
CA ASP A 3 -11.00 -3.24 -4.85
C ASP A 3 -9.78 -2.34 -5.11
N ARG A 4 -9.23 -2.40 -6.34
CA ARG A 4 -8.08 -1.59 -6.73
C ARG A 4 -8.48 -0.13 -6.88
N TYR A 5 -9.66 0.14 -7.41
CA TYR A 5 -10.21 1.51 -7.47
C TYR A 5 -10.47 2.07 -6.08
N ALA A 6 -11.02 1.26 -5.17
CA ALA A 6 -11.23 1.66 -3.78
C ALA A 6 -9.90 2.03 -3.11
N ASP A 7 -8.87 1.18 -3.24
CA ASP A 7 -7.53 1.47 -2.70
C ASP A 7 -6.98 2.80 -3.26
N VAL A 8 -7.12 3.05 -4.56
CA VAL A 8 -6.67 4.32 -5.19
C VAL A 8 -7.42 5.52 -4.64
N VAL A 9 -8.76 5.46 -4.62
CA VAL A 9 -9.60 6.58 -4.16
C VAL A 9 -9.31 6.89 -2.70
N ILE A 10 -9.18 5.87 -1.85
CA ILE A 10 -8.91 6.06 -0.43
C ILE A 10 -7.52 6.67 -0.22
N VAL A 11 -6.46 6.10 -0.81
CA VAL A 11 -5.09 6.61 -0.64
C VAL A 11 -4.94 8.01 -1.22
N ALA A 12 -5.50 8.27 -2.40
CA ALA A 12 -5.48 9.61 -3.01
C ALA A 12 -6.30 10.62 -2.18
N GLY A 13 -7.46 10.22 -1.66
CA GLY A 13 -8.29 11.06 -0.79
C GLY A 13 -7.59 11.43 0.52
N LEU A 14 -6.92 10.46 1.15
CA LEU A 14 -6.09 10.71 2.34
C LEU A 14 -4.96 11.69 2.05
N ALA A 15 -4.25 11.51 0.93
CA ALA A 15 -3.17 12.40 0.52
C ALA A 15 -3.65 13.83 0.22
N ALA A 16 -4.77 13.96 -0.50
CA ALA A 16 -5.41 15.23 -0.75
C ALA A 16 -5.86 15.92 0.55
N GLY A 17 -6.43 15.16 1.49
CA GLY A 17 -6.88 15.65 2.79
C GLY A 17 -5.77 16.27 3.65
N ILE A 18 -4.51 15.89 3.42
CA ILE A 18 -3.34 16.47 4.11
C ILE A 18 -2.44 17.31 3.19
N GLY A 19 -2.84 17.52 1.92
CA GLY A 19 -2.06 18.27 0.93
C GLY A 19 -0.71 17.65 0.53
N ARG A 20 -0.49 16.35 0.76
CA ARG A 20 0.78 15.64 0.50
C ARG A 20 0.67 14.68 -0.68
N TYR A 21 0.50 15.24 -1.88
CA TYR A 21 0.36 14.47 -3.12
C TYR A 21 1.62 13.68 -3.48
N ASP A 22 2.79 14.20 -3.15
CA ASP A 22 4.09 13.52 -3.28
C ASP A 22 4.10 12.17 -2.56
N LEU A 23 3.69 12.20 -1.29
CA LEU A 23 3.63 11.02 -0.44
C LEU A 23 2.47 10.09 -0.82
N GLY A 24 1.32 10.68 -1.19
CA GLY A 24 0.19 9.94 -1.72
C GLY A 24 0.51 9.15 -2.98
N LEU A 25 1.25 9.76 -3.91
CA LEU A 25 1.69 9.11 -5.13
C LEU A 25 2.61 7.91 -4.81
N ALA A 26 3.58 8.10 -3.91
CA ALA A 26 4.45 7.01 -3.47
C ALA A 26 3.66 5.89 -2.75
N ALA A 27 2.65 6.23 -1.95
CA ALA A 27 1.83 5.24 -1.28
C ALA A 27 0.98 4.42 -2.27
N VAL A 28 0.28 5.10 -3.19
CA VAL A 28 -0.66 4.43 -4.11
C VAL A 28 0.07 3.54 -5.10
N THR A 29 1.24 3.95 -5.59
CA THR A 29 2.04 3.11 -6.50
C THR A 29 2.53 1.86 -5.78
N GLY A 30 3.01 1.97 -4.54
CA GLY A 30 3.42 0.80 -3.75
C GLY A 30 2.28 -0.21 -3.55
N VAL A 31 1.08 0.28 -3.22
CA VAL A 31 -0.14 -0.54 -3.07
C VAL A 31 -0.50 -1.22 -4.39
N LEU A 32 -0.48 -0.49 -5.51
CA LEU A 32 -0.82 -1.02 -6.83
C LEU A 32 0.20 -2.04 -7.33
N LEU A 33 1.51 -1.76 -7.21
CA LEU A 33 2.57 -2.68 -7.64
C LEU A 33 2.52 -4.00 -6.88
N THR A 34 2.25 -3.96 -5.57
CA THR A 34 2.05 -5.17 -4.77
C THR A 34 0.88 -6.00 -5.31
N SER A 35 -0.26 -5.36 -5.59
CA SER A 35 -1.45 -6.01 -6.16
C SER A 35 -1.22 -6.56 -7.56
N TYR A 36 -0.44 -5.84 -8.38
CA TYR A 36 -0.13 -6.18 -9.75
C TYR A 36 0.76 -7.41 -9.83
N LEU A 37 1.89 -7.42 -9.11
CA LEU A 37 2.84 -8.54 -9.10
C LEU A 37 2.22 -9.84 -8.61
N GLY A 38 1.26 -9.77 -7.68
CA GLY A 38 0.52 -10.96 -7.26
C GLY A 38 -0.21 -11.65 -8.42
N THR A 39 -0.80 -10.87 -9.32
CA THR A 39 -1.48 -11.41 -10.52
C THR A 39 -0.53 -11.65 -11.69
N GLN A 40 0.54 -10.87 -11.84
CA GLN A 40 1.50 -11.04 -12.93
C GLN A 40 2.25 -12.36 -12.86
N ALA A 41 2.58 -12.85 -11.67
CA ALA A 41 3.21 -14.16 -11.52
C ALA A 41 2.38 -15.27 -12.20
N GLN A 42 1.05 -15.19 -12.08
CA GLN A 42 0.13 -16.12 -12.77
C GLN A 42 0.16 -15.97 -14.29
N ALA A 43 0.33 -14.75 -14.78
CA ALA A 43 0.39 -14.49 -16.22
C ALA A 43 1.65 -15.08 -16.89
N VAL A 44 2.71 -15.33 -16.12
CA VAL A 44 3.96 -15.95 -16.60
C VAL A 44 4.07 -17.44 -16.24
N GLY A 45 2.96 -18.07 -15.80
CA GLY A 45 2.89 -19.51 -15.54
C GLY A 45 3.30 -19.95 -14.12
N LEU A 46 3.52 -19.00 -13.19
CA LEU A 46 3.75 -19.31 -11.78
C LEU A 46 2.44 -19.32 -10.97
N ASP A 47 2.51 -19.82 -9.75
CA ASP A 47 1.43 -19.63 -8.78
C ASP A 47 1.27 -18.17 -8.35
N ARG A 48 0.10 -17.86 -7.79
CA ARG A 48 -0.17 -16.53 -7.26
C ARG A 48 0.72 -16.21 -6.06
N VAL A 49 1.42 -15.09 -6.13
CA VAL A 49 2.29 -14.64 -5.04
C VAL A 49 1.48 -13.81 -4.01
N TYR A 50 1.23 -14.40 -2.84
CA TYR A 50 0.54 -13.75 -1.72
C TYR A 50 1.50 -13.17 -0.65
N GLY A 51 2.80 -13.45 -0.72
CA GLY A 51 3.78 -13.03 0.29
C GLY A 51 3.87 -11.51 0.47
N GLY A 52 4.43 -11.05 1.59
CA GLY A 52 4.53 -9.63 1.93
C GLY A 52 4.03 -9.32 3.33
N VAL A 53 4.23 -8.09 3.78
CA VAL A 53 3.92 -7.68 5.16
C VAL A 53 2.46 -7.24 5.33
N LEU A 54 1.89 -6.56 4.33
CA LEU A 54 0.54 -6.00 4.42
C LEU A 54 -0.37 -6.56 3.33
N GLY A 55 -1.39 -7.30 3.77
CA GLY A 55 -2.52 -7.72 2.97
C GLY A 55 -3.53 -6.59 2.73
N ARG A 56 -4.61 -6.94 2.05
CA ARG A 56 -5.70 -5.99 1.78
C ARG A 56 -6.48 -5.63 3.06
N ALA A 57 -6.85 -6.65 3.84
CA ALA A 57 -7.58 -6.44 5.08
C ALA A 57 -6.78 -5.56 6.04
N ASP A 58 -5.47 -5.78 6.13
CA ASP A 58 -4.57 -5.01 6.98
C ASP A 58 -4.54 -3.53 6.59
N ARG A 59 -4.50 -3.21 5.29
CA ARG A 59 -4.58 -1.81 4.83
C ARG A 59 -5.87 -1.14 5.27
N LEU A 60 -7.02 -1.79 5.07
CA LEU A 60 -8.32 -1.23 5.45
C LEU A 60 -8.43 -1.05 6.97
N ALA A 61 -7.94 -2.02 7.75
CA ALA A 61 -7.88 -1.92 9.20
C ALA A 61 -6.99 -0.75 9.65
N LEU A 62 -5.80 -0.60 9.07
CA LEU A 62 -4.89 0.50 9.37
C LEU A 62 -5.49 1.87 8.99
N ILE A 63 -6.19 1.96 7.86
CA ILE A 63 -6.89 3.19 7.45
C ILE A 63 -7.97 3.55 8.46
N GLY A 64 -8.85 2.60 8.79
CA GLY A 64 -9.94 2.82 9.75
C GLY A 64 -9.41 3.20 11.14
N PHE A 65 -8.41 2.47 11.62
CA PHE A 65 -7.76 2.74 12.90
C PHE A 65 -7.07 4.11 12.92
N THR A 66 -6.31 4.45 11.87
CA THR A 66 -5.63 5.75 11.77
C THR A 66 -6.64 6.90 11.73
N GLY A 67 -7.72 6.75 10.96
CA GLY A 67 -8.80 7.74 10.89
C GLY A 67 -9.45 7.97 12.26
N GLY A 68 -9.81 6.89 12.96
CA GLY A 68 -10.39 6.98 14.31
C GLY A 68 -9.42 7.58 15.33
N LEU A 69 -8.17 7.12 15.34
CA LEU A 69 -7.15 7.60 16.27
C LEU A 69 -6.79 9.08 16.05
N SER A 70 -6.87 9.56 14.81
CA SER A 70 -6.56 10.95 14.45
C SER A 70 -7.46 11.97 15.16
N VAL A 71 -8.64 11.55 15.67
CA VAL A 71 -9.54 12.41 16.46
C VAL A 71 -8.94 12.75 17.82
N ALA A 72 -8.24 11.79 18.45
CA ALA A 72 -7.62 11.97 19.76
C ALA A 72 -6.15 12.39 19.66
N VAL A 73 -5.44 11.87 18.66
CA VAL A 73 -4.01 12.11 18.44
C VAL A 73 -3.82 12.58 16.99
N PRO A 74 -3.92 13.89 16.71
CA PRO A 74 -3.89 14.37 15.32
C PRO A 74 -2.50 14.28 14.69
N ALA A 75 -1.43 14.36 15.48
CA ALA A 75 -0.06 14.34 15.00
C ALA A 75 0.91 13.69 15.99
N VAL A 76 1.96 13.08 15.45
CA VAL A 76 3.09 12.51 16.20
C VAL A 76 4.38 12.94 15.50
N GLY A 77 5.34 13.47 16.27
CA GLY A 77 6.62 13.91 15.72
C GLY A 77 6.52 15.02 14.67
N GLY A 78 5.50 15.88 14.75
CA GLY A 78 5.28 17.00 13.81
C GLY A 78 4.55 16.62 12.52
N PHE A 79 4.20 15.35 12.33
CA PHE A 79 3.45 14.87 11.16
C PHE A 79 2.10 14.29 11.56
N SER A 80 1.09 14.45 10.71
CA SER A 80 -0.23 13.84 10.95
C SER A 80 -0.13 12.32 10.93
N LEU A 81 -1.04 11.63 11.64
CA LEU A 81 -1.08 10.16 11.58
C LEU A 81 -1.34 9.64 10.16
N VAL A 82 -2.11 10.39 9.36
CA VAL A 82 -2.33 10.09 7.94
C VAL A 82 -1.02 10.15 7.14
N ALA A 83 -0.15 11.14 7.42
CA ALA A 83 1.17 11.20 6.77
C ALA A 83 2.02 9.97 7.13
N TRP A 84 2.02 9.55 8.40
CA TRP A 84 2.69 8.32 8.81
C TRP A 84 2.13 7.08 8.13
N LEU A 85 0.81 6.98 7.99
CA LEU A 85 0.16 5.87 7.30
C LEU A 85 0.54 5.82 5.81
N LEU A 86 0.54 6.97 5.12
CA LEU A 86 0.96 7.04 3.71
C LEU A 86 2.44 6.67 3.56
N ALA A 87 3.31 7.13 4.46
CA ALA A 87 4.72 6.75 4.47
C ALA A 87 4.90 5.24 4.67
N LEU A 88 4.15 4.64 5.61
CA LEU A 88 4.14 3.19 5.83
C LEU A 88 3.74 2.45 4.55
N PHE A 89 2.65 2.86 3.89
CA PHE A 89 2.19 2.25 2.64
C PHE A 89 3.20 2.41 1.51
N ALA A 90 3.84 3.58 1.38
CA ALA A 90 4.87 3.83 0.40
C ALA A 90 6.06 2.88 0.60
N VAL A 91 6.60 2.82 1.82
CA VAL A 91 7.79 2.01 2.13
C VAL A 91 7.45 0.52 2.03
N VAL A 92 6.48 0.04 2.79
CA VAL A 92 6.17 -1.38 2.88
C VAL A 92 5.63 -1.92 1.56
N GLY A 93 4.84 -1.12 0.84
CA GLY A 93 4.32 -1.49 -0.48
C GLY A 93 5.44 -1.72 -1.50
N HIS A 94 6.41 -0.80 -1.58
CA HIS A 94 7.52 -0.96 -2.52
C HIS A 94 8.47 -2.10 -2.12
N LEU A 95 8.78 -2.24 -0.83
CA LEU A 95 9.60 -3.37 -0.36
C LEU A 95 8.92 -4.71 -0.66
N THR A 96 7.60 -4.80 -0.44
CA THR A 96 6.83 -6.01 -0.78
C THR A 96 6.81 -6.25 -2.28
N ALA A 97 6.65 -5.22 -3.11
CA ALA A 97 6.72 -5.36 -4.56
C ALA A 97 8.07 -5.93 -5.01
N VAL A 98 9.18 -5.38 -4.51
CA VAL A 98 10.53 -5.92 -4.81
C VAL A 98 10.68 -7.36 -4.34
N GLN A 99 10.23 -7.68 -3.12
CA GLN A 99 10.24 -9.05 -2.59
C GLN A 99 9.49 -10.01 -3.53
N ARG A 100 8.27 -9.65 -3.96
CA ARG A 100 7.45 -10.48 -4.86
C ARG A 100 8.11 -10.66 -6.22
N PHE A 101 8.69 -9.59 -6.76
CA PHE A 101 9.42 -9.65 -8.02
C PHE A 101 10.61 -10.59 -7.95
N VAL A 102 11.50 -10.42 -6.97
CA VAL A 102 12.68 -11.29 -6.79
C VAL A 102 12.28 -12.75 -6.57
N SER A 103 11.21 -12.98 -5.79
CA SER A 103 10.67 -14.32 -5.56
C SER A 103 10.17 -14.97 -6.85
N ALA A 104 9.48 -14.23 -7.72
CA ALA A 104 9.01 -14.74 -9.01
C ALA A 104 10.17 -14.96 -9.98
N TRP A 105 11.13 -14.03 -10.05
CA TRP A 105 12.31 -14.15 -10.91
C TRP A 105 13.10 -15.43 -10.63
N ARG A 106 13.37 -15.73 -9.35
CA ARG A 106 14.07 -16.94 -8.93
C ARG A 106 13.33 -18.25 -9.21
N GLN A 107 12.03 -18.22 -9.48
CA GLN A 107 11.27 -19.41 -9.87
C GLN A 107 11.26 -19.62 -11.39
N LEU A 108 11.56 -18.58 -12.17
CA LEU A 108 11.63 -18.63 -13.63
C LEU A 108 13.04 -18.95 -14.16
N THR A 109 14.07 -18.60 -13.39
CA THR A 109 15.49 -18.85 -13.72
C THR A 109 16.04 -20.01 -12.93
#